data_AF-A0A6P0ST55-F1
#
_entry.id   AF-A0A6P0ST55-F1
#
_cell.length_a   1.000
_cell.length_b   1.000
_cell.length_c   1.000
_cell.angle_alpha   90.00
_cell.angle_beta   90.00
_cell.angle_gamma   90.00
#
_symmetry.space_group_name_H-M   'P 1'
#
loop_
_entity.id
_entity.type
_entity.pdbx_description
1 polymer ?
#
loop_
_entity_poly.entity_id
_entity_poly.type
_entity_poly.pdbx_seq_one_letter_code
_entity_poly.pdbx_strand_id
1 'polypeptide(L)'
;MPLVKGCRLYIHDKGYASNWGWLGLLSIWGLSVLLLFPTKRTKFSSEESLAKDSINHPFNKLNIPEILLYWFIGFPSLILTIVGLFCLVNNINFVEIIKNANFNTVISVIAWVLSGLFLFLELRRFGFDLRKFGIFNLGILKQKNNLKLIIFIVIIEYAFAWGFYSLNLYYISFIFPDYVENHINESYFTNVIGIIFWSFSAIVCAPLLEELICRGIILQKWAMKWGIKAGIVTSSLLFALYHLRFDIVPLFIAGTLFCVVYFKTGNLIVPIICHSLYNSIVTISMIAHYYSISNGEFISINDYQASMEPLLGQKAIVAAISFAVIMVFLYRNFPKQDDILPYYRNAK
;
A
#
# COMPACT_ATOMS: atom_id res chain seq x y z
N MET A 1 -29.32 13.29 -6.16
CA MET A 1 -30.24 12.80 -5.09
C MET A 1 -29.74 11.57 -4.32
N PRO A 2 -29.19 10.50 -4.95
CA PRO A 2 -28.75 9.29 -4.22
C PRO A 2 -27.56 9.51 -3.28
N LEU A 3 -26.53 10.24 -3.73
CA LEU A 3 -25.33 10.56 -2.96
C LEU A 3 -25.68 11.36 -1.69
N VAL A 4 -26.51 12.39 -1.84
CA VAL A 4 -27.04 13.23 -0.75
C VAL A 4 -27.82 12.41 0.30
N LYS A 5 -28.61 11.44 -0.15
CA LYS A 5 -29.34 10.52 0.73
C LYS A 5 -28.38 9.56 1.45
N GLY A 6 -27.37 9.04 0.77
CA GLY A 6 -26.30 8.21 1.35
C GLY A 6 -25.48 8.93 2.42
N CYS A 7 -25.06 10.17 2.17
CA CYS A 7 -24.31 10.98 3.14
C CYS A 7 -25.14 11.31 4.38
N ARG A 8 -26.44 11.64 4.22
CA ARG A 8 -27.33 11.88 5.37
C ARG A 8 -27.53 10.63 6.22
N LEU A 9 -27.72 9.47 5.60
CA LEU A 9 -27.84 8.19 6.31
C LEU A 9 -26.55 7.85 7.06
N TYR A 10 -25.38 8.12 6.46
CA TYR A 10 -24.07 7.92 7.09
C TYR A 10 -23.85 8.83 8.31
N ILE A 11 -24.14 10.14 8.20
CA ILE A 11 -24.02 11.11 9.30
C ILE A 11 -24.95 10.72 10.47
N HIS A 12 -26.16 10.29 10.15
CA HIS A 12 -27.14 9.83 11.12
C HIS A 12 -26.70 8.52 11.81
N ASP A 13 -26.25 7.51 11.05
CA ASP A 13 -25.73 6.24 11.59
C ASP A 13 -24.54 6.44 12.54
N LYS A 14 -23.68 7.42 12.22
CA LYS A 14 -22.51 7.76 13.02
C LYS A 14 -22.83 8.66 14.23
N GLY A 15 -24.05 9.13 14.42
CA GLY A 15 -24.43 9.96 15.58
C GLY A 15 -23.88 11.38 15.54
N TYR A 16 -23.56 11.92 14.36
CA TYR A 16 -23.23 13.33 14.19
C TYR A 16 -24.51 14.18 14.23
N ALA A 17 -24.44 15.38 14.80
CA ALA A 17 -25.61 16.25 14.92
C ALA A 17 -26.10 16.70 13.53
N SER A 18 -27.43 16.85 13.36
CA SER A 18 -28.08 17.08 12.06
C SER A 18 -27.62 18.34 11.32
N ASN A 19 -27.11 19.34 12.06
CA ASN A 19 -26.51 20.57 11.55
C ASN A 19 -25.14 20.36 10.87
N TRP A 20 -24.43 19.26 11.16
CA TRP A 20 -23.22 18.86 10.43
C TRP A 20 -23.50 18.30 9.03
N GLY A 21 -24.79 18.07 8.71
CA GLY A 21 -25.25 17.65 7.41
C GLY A 21 -24.63 18.48 6.28
N TRP A 22 -24.49 19.79 6.45
CA TRP A 22 -23.94 20.68 5.43
C TRP A 22 -22.45 20.50 5.16
N LEU A 23 -21.64 20.18 6.18
CA LEU A 23 -20.22 19.84 6.00
C LEU A 23 -20.08 18.55 5.17
N GLY A 24 -20.80 17.49 5.53
CA GLY A 24 -20.73 16.21 4.80
C GLY A 24 -21.50 16.16 3.47
N LEU A 25 -22.37 17.15 3.17
CA LEU A 25 -23.24 17.16 1.99
C LEU A 25 -22.57 17.63 0.69
N LEU A 26 -21.45 18.36 0.76
CA LEU A 26 -20.90 19.02 -0.42
C LEU A 26 -19.43 18.72 -0.71
N SER A 27 -18.75 17.88 0.06
CA SER A 27 -17.39 17.51 -0.31
C SER A 27 -16.90 16.25 0.39
N ILE A 28 -16.11 15.47 -0.34
CA ILE A 28 -15.14 14.50 0.18
C ILE A 28 -14.38 15.08 1.38
N TRP A 29 -14.09 16.38 1.34
CA TRP A 29 -13.44 17.16 2.39
C TRP A 29 -14.22 17.21 3.70
N GLY A 30 -15.52 17.51 3.67
CA GLY A 30 -16.31 17.62 4.89
C GLY A 30 -16.58 16.27 5.56
N LEU A 31 -16.66 15.17 4.78
CA LEU A 31 -16.61 13.82 5.34
C LEU A 31 -15.26 13.56 6.04
N SER A 32 -14.14 13.87 5.39
CA SER A 32 -12.79 13.68 5.95
C SER A 32 -12.57 14.48 7.24
N VAL A 33 -13.11 15.70 7.33
CA VAL A 33 -13.07 16.55 8.53
C VAL A 33 -13.97 16.03 9.65
N LEU A 34 -15.20 15.60 9.31
CA LEU A 34 -16.16 15.06 10.28
C LEU A 34 -15.61 13.88 11.08
N LEU A 35 -14.75 13.10 10.44
CA LEU A 35 -14.30 11.81 10.92
C LEU A 35 -13.03 11.92 11.78
N LEU A 36 -12.42 13.11 11.83
CA LEU A 36 -11.44 13.51 12.86
C LEU A 36 -12.08 13.75 14.23
N PHE A 37 -13.40 13.96 14.29
CA PHE A 37 -14.12 14.20 15.54
C PHE A 37 -14.77 12.92 16.08
N PRO A 38 -14.65 12.63 17.39
CA PRO A 38 -15.26 11.46 18.00
C PRO A 38 -16.79 11.52 17.90
N THR A 39 -17.37 10.49 17.28
CA THR A 39 -18.82 10.27 17.22
C THR A 39 -19.40 9.99 18.61
N LYS A 40 -20.44 10.73 19.01
CA LYS A 40 -21.32 10.27 20.11
C LYS A 40 -22.23 9.20 19.55
N ARG A 41 -21.89 7.92 19.70
CA ARG A 41 -22.88 6.84 19.49
C ARG A 41 -23.99 7.02 20.51
N THR A 42 -25.12 7.59 20.11
CA THR A 42 -26.38 7.39 20.81
C THR A 42 -26.74 5.93 20.67
N LYS A 43 -26.58 5.15 21.75
CA LYS A 43 -27.17 3.82 21.88
C LYS A 43 -28.66 3.95 21.55
N PHE A 44 -29.11 3.35 20.44
CA PHE A 44 -30.53 3.17 20.21
C PHE A 44 -30.81 1.72 19.85
N SER A 45 -31.54 1.09 20.79
CA SER A 45 -32.31 -0.15 20.75
C SER A 45 -31.61 -1.50 20.50
N SER A 46 -31.72 -2.33 21.55
CA SER A 46 -31.44 -3.79 21.70
C SER A 46 -29.99 -4.27 21.69
N GLU A 47 -29.22 -3.85 22.69
CA GLU A 47 -27.97 -4.53 23.10
C GLU A 47 -28.21 -5.78 23.98
N GLU A 48 -29.45 -6.20 24.26
CA GLU A 48 -29.70 -7.31 25.20
C GLU A 48 -29.90 -8.70 24.58
N SER A 49 -30.00 -8.83 23.24
CA SER A 49 -30.14 -10.15 22.59
C SER A 49 -29.08 -10.51 21.54
N LEU A 50 -28.11 -9.63 21.29
CA LEU A 50 -26.99 -9.85 20.35
C LEU A 50 -25.60 -9.79 21.02
N ALA A 51 -25.58 -9.71 22.35
CA ALA A 51 -24.39 -9.48 23.16
C ALA A 51 -23.62 -10.74 23.58
N LYS A 52 -23.92 -11.92 23.02
CA LYS A 52 -23.13 -13.14 23.32
C LYS A 52 -22.16 -13.60 22.24
N ASP A 53 -22.29 -13.14 20.98
CA ASP A 53 -21.35 -13.52 19.91
C ASP A 53 -20.61 -12.34 19.24
N SER A 54 -21.06 -11.10 19.43
CA SER A 54 -20.48 -9.91 18.78
C SER A 54 -19.24 -9.33 19.48
N ILE A 55 -18.89 -9.86 20.66
CA ILE A 55 -17.80 -9.36 21.53
C ILE A 55 -16.40 -9.86 21.09
N ASN A 56 -16.28 -10.90 20.27
CA ASN A 56 -14.99 -11.60 20.11
C ASN A 56 -14.10 -11.16 18.92
N HIS A 57 -14.54 -10.32 17.99
CA HIS A 57 -13.76 -10.00 16.77
C HIS A 57 -13.72 -8.50 16.42
N PRO A 58 -12.59 -7.78 16.59
CA PRO A 58 -12.49 -6.34 16.31
C PRO A 58 -12.71 -6.00 14.82
N PHE A 59 -12.48 -6.95 13.90
CA PHE A 59 -12.74 -6.80 12.48
C PHE A 59 -14.21 -6.53 12.14
N ASN A 60 -15.16 -6.97 12.96
CA ASN A 60 -16.59 -6.72 12.73
C ASN A 60 -16.95 -5.24 12.89
N LYS A 61 -16.16 -4.48 13.65
CA LYS A 61 -16.38 -3.04 13.89
C LYS A 61 -15.85 -2.15 12.77
N LEU A 62 -14.91 -2.65 11.96
CA LEU A 62 -14.31 -1.88 10.86
C LEU A 62 -15.30 -1.66 9.72
N ASN A 63 -15.11 -0.61 8.93
CA ASN A 63 -15.79 -0.45 7.66
C ASN A 63 -14.70 -0.28 6.58
N ILE A 64 -14.44 -1.32 5.79
CA ILE A 64 -13.34 -1.31 4.81
C ILE A 64 -13.49 -0.17 3.81
N PRO A 65 -14.65 0.02 3.14
CA PRO A 65 -14.87 1.19 2.29
C PRO A 65 -14.52 2.52 2.97
N GLU A 66 -14.88 2.69 4.24
CA GLU A 66 -14.59 3.92 5.00
C GLU A 66 -13.08 4.12 5.18
N ILE A 67 -12.37 3.08 5.62
CA ILE A 67 -10.90 3.08 5.79
C ILE A 67 -10.20 3.41 4.47
N LEU A 68 -10.65 2.79 3.38
CA LEU A 68 -10.09 3.05 2.05
C LEU A 68 -10.38 4.47 1.57
N LEU A 69 -11.57 5.00 1.83
CA LEU A 69 -11.93 6.38 1.48
C LEU A 69 -11.07 7.39 2.24
N TYR A 70 -10.78 7.16 3.53
CA TYR A 70 -9.84 8.01 4.25
C TYR A 70 -8.45 7.93 3.67
N TRP A 71 -7.95 6.71 3.46
CA TRP A 71 -6.57 6.51 3.06
C TRP A 71 -6.28 7.08 1.69
N PHE A 72 -7.18 6.84 0.72
CA PHE A 72 -6.95 7.20 -0.66
C PHE A 72 -7.46 8.58 -1.05
N ILE A 73 -8.43 9.12 -0.31
CA ILE A 73 -9.06 10.38 -0.68
C ILE A 73 -8.97 11.40 0.45
N GLY A 74 -9.38 11.03 1.66
CA GLY A 74 -9.48 12.00 2.74
C GLY A 74 -8.14 12.55 3.20
N PHE A 75 -7.15 11.70 3.38
CA PHE A 75 -5.82 12.09 3.85
C PHE A 75 -5.04 12.93 2.82
N PRO A 76 -4.92 12.48 1.55
CA PRO A 76 -4.27 13.30 0.51
C PRO A 76 -4.96 14.64 0.32
N SER A 77 -6.30 14.65 0.36
CA SER A 77 -7.06 15.90 0.35
C SER A 77 -6.63 16.78 1.52
N LEU A 78 -6.78 16.34 2.78
CA LEU A 78 -6.45 17.16 3.96
C LEU A 78 -5.09 17.85 3.86
N ILE A 79 -4.06 17.12 3.43
CA ILE A 79 -2.71 17.65 3.20
C ILE A 79 -2.72 18.75 2.16
N LEU A 80 -3.31 18.51 0.99
CA LEU A 80 -3.38 19.51 -0.08
C LEU A 80 -4.08 20.80 0.36
N THR A 81 -5.11 20.73 1.22
CA THR A 81 -5.72 21.96 1.77
C THR A 81 -4.80 22.66 2.75
N ILE A 82 -4.14 21.93 3.65
CA ILE A 82 -3.21 22.55 4.61
C ILE A 82 -2.08 23.25 3.85
N VAL A 83 -1.51 22.59 2.85
CA VAL A 83 -0.48 23.18 1.96
C VAL A 83 -1.05 24.37 1.21
N GLY A 84 -2.26 24.27 0.64
CA GLY A 84 -2.92 25.36 -0.09
C GLY A 84 -3.18 26.59 0.79
N LEU A 85 -3.67 26.39 2.02
CA LEU A 85 -3.88 27.46 3.00
C LEU A 85 -2.56 28.11 3.43
N PHE A 86 -1.51 27.32 3.65
CA PHE A 86 -0.17 27.84 3.94
C PHE A 86 0.34 28.72 2.78
N CYS A 87 0.19 28.25 1.54
CA CYS A 87 0.57 29.01 0.34
C CYS A 87 -0.22 30.33 0.26
N LEU A 88 -1.52 30.29 0.52
CA LEU A 88 -2.40 31.46 0.50
C LEU A 88 -1.98 32.50 1.54
N VAL A 89 -1.72 32.07 2.78
CA VAL A 89 -1.34 32.96 3.90
C VAL A 89 0.03 33.60 3.68
N ASN A 90 0.97 32.87 3.08
CA ASN A 90 2.33 33.35 2.85
C ASN A 90 2.53 33.96 1.45
N ASN A 91 1.45 34.09 0.65
CA ASN A 91 1.49 34.57 -0.73
C ASN A 91 2.49 33.81 -1.62
N ILE A 92 2.58 32.49 -1.45
CA ILE A 92 3.44 31.60 -2.23
C ILE A 92 2.61 30.91 -3.33
N ASN A 93 3.21 30.71 -4.51
CA ASN A 93 2.56 29.97 -5.58
C ASN A 93 2.45 28.46 -5.25
N PHE A 94 1.22 27.99 -5.06
CA PHE A 94 0.92 26.59 -4.75
C PHE A 94 1.45 25.61 -5.81
N VAL A 95 1.34 25.97 -7.09
CA VAL A 95 1.78 25.10 -8.20
C VAL A 95 3.30 24.95 -8.19
N GLU A 96 4.02 26.02 -7.86
CA GLU A 96 5.47 26.01 -7.77
C GLU A 96 5.96 25.13 -6.61
N ILE A 97 5.31 25.24 -5.45
CA ILE A 97 5.59 24.40 -4.27
C ILE A 97 5.35 22.92 -4.58
N ILE A 98 4.22 22.57 -5.20
CA ILE A 98 3.90 21.16 -5.53
C ILE A 98 4.77 20.61 -6.66
N LYS A 99 5.33 21.45 -7.53
CA LYS A 99 6.30 20.97 -8.53
C LYS A 99 7.69 20.75 -7.94
N ASN A 100 7.97 21.24 -6.73
CA ASN A 100 9.25 21.05 -6.09
C ASN A 100 9.39 19.60 -5.56
N ALA A 101 10.27 18.83 -6.18
CA ALA A 101 10.49 17.42 -5.82
C ALA A 101 10.84 17.23 -4.33
N ASN A 102 11.68 18.08 -3.74
CA ASN A 102 12.05 17.94 -2.32
C ASN A 102 10.87 18.21 -1.40
N PHE A 103 10.08 19.24 -1.70
CA PHE A 103 8.86 19.53 -0.95
C PHE A 103 7.89 18.35 -1.02
N ASN A 104 7.68 17.78 -2.20
CA ASN A 104 6.84 16.60 -2.38
C ASN A 104 7.32 15.41 -1.54
N THR A 105 8.62 15.14 -1.52
CA THR A 105 9.18 14.00 -0.76
C THR A 105 9.09 14.22 0.76
N VAL A 106 9.30 15.45 1.24
CA VAL A 106 9.15 15.76 2.67
C VAL A 106 7.68 15.67 3.09
N ILE A 107 6.77 16.26 2.32
CA ILE A 107 5.34 16.21 2.58
C ILE A 107 4.82 14.78 2.49
N SER A 108 5.30 13.95 1.57
CA SER A 108 4.89 12.55 1.48
C SER A 108 5.31 11.74 2.71
N VAL A 109 6.53 11.93 3.24
CA VAL A 109 6.94 11.28 4.50
C VAL A 109 6.06 11.72 5.67
N ILE A 110 5.79 13.03 5.79
CA ILE A 110 4.88 13.55 6.82
C ILE A 110 3.49 12.94 6.65
N ALA A 111 3.01 12.84 5.42
CA ALA A 111 1.72 12.23 5.08
C ALA A 111 1.65 10.79 5.57
N TRP A 112 2.67 9.99 5.27
CA TRP A 112 2.75 8.59 5.70
C TRP A 112 2.78 8.47 7.21
N VAL A 113 3.61 9.24 7.90
CA VAL A 113 3.72 9.20 9.37
C VAL A 113 2.38 9.54 10.02
N LEU A 114 1.73 10.62 9.59
CA LEU A 114 0.45 11.02 10.14
C LEU A 114 -0.67 10.03 9.81
N SER A 115 -0.68 9.46 8.59
CA SER A 115 -1.61 8.39 8.19
C SER A 115 -1.42 7.15 9.06
N GLY A 116 -0.17 6.78 9.34
CA GLY A 116 0.16 5.67 10.22
C GLY A 116 -0.26 5.89 11.68
N LEU A 117 -0.05 7.10 12.21
CA LEU A 117 -0.52 7.48 13.54
C LEU A 117 -2.05 7.43 13.62
N PHE A 118 -2.74 7.96 12.61
CA PHE A 118 -4.20 7.90 12.53
C PHE A 118 -4.70 6.45 12.51
N LEU A 119 -4.13 5.61 11.64
CA LEU A 119 -4.48 4.19 11.55
C LEU A 119 -4.22 3.47 12.88
N PHE A 120 -3.10 3.74 13.54
CA PHE A 120 -2.79 3.19 14.85
C PHE A 120 -3.86 3.55 15.88
N LEU A 121 -4.25 4.83 15.96
CA LEU A 121 -5.29 5.31 16.88
C LEU A 121 -6.64 4.67 16.57
N GLU A 122 -6.99 4.53 15.29
CA GLU A 122 -8.23 3.90 14.85
C GLU A 122 -8.26 2.40 15.20
N LEU A 123 -7.18 1.67 14.96
CA LEU A 123 -7.03 0.28 15.36
C LEU A 123 -7.18 0.11 16.88
N ARG A 124 -6.57 1.00 17.67
CA ARG A 124 -6.73 0.99 19.14
C ARG A 124 -8.16 1.29 19.56
N ARG A 125 -8.83 2.26 18.92
CA ARG A 125 -10.25 2.60 19.15
C ARG A 125 -11.18 1.41 18.88
N PHE A 126 -10.90 0.59 17.87
CA PHE A 126 -11.67 -0.62 17.57
C PHE A 126 -11.34 -1.83 18.45
N GLY A 127 -10.28 -1.72 19.28
CA GLY A 127 -9.87 -2.77 20.22
C GLY A 127 -8.93 -3.81 19.60
N PHE A 128 -8.17 -3.45 18.56
CA PHE A 128 -7.12 -4.32 18.03
C PHE A 128 -5.95 -4.43 19.00
N ASP A 129 -5.42 -5.64 19.15
CA ASP A 129 -4.14 -5.88 19.80
C ASP A 129 -3.06 -5.97 18.73
N LEU A 130 -2.21 -4.94 18.65
CA LEU A 130 -1.19 -4.86 17.61
C LEU A 130 -0.16 -5.99 17.70
N ARG A 131 0.04 -6.58 18.88
CA ARG A 131 0.93 -7.73 19.07
C ARG A 131 0.45 -8.96 18.30
N LYS A 132 -0.87 -9.10 18.12
CA LYS A 132 -1.47 -10.22 17.38
C LYS A 132 -1.19 -10.17 15.88
N PHE A 133 -0.85 -9.01 15.32
CA PHE A 133 -0.34 -8.95 13.94
C PHE A 133 1.04 -9.61 13.81
N GLY A 134 1.80 -9.75 14.91
CA GLY A 134 3.17 -10.23 14.91
C GLY A 134 4.21 -9.14 14.64
N ILE A 135 3.78 -7.89 14.39
CA ILE A 135 4.65 -6.78 13.96
C ILE A 135 5.81 -6.47 14.93
N PHE A 136 5.66 -6.78 16.22
CA PHE A 136 6.70 -6.60 17.24
C PHE A 136 7.55 -7.84 17.50
N ASN A 137 7.21 -9.00 16.91
CA ASN A 137 7.92 -10.25 17.13
C ASN A 137 9.09 -10.40 16.15
N LEU A 138 10.16 -9.62 16.39
CA LEU A 138 11.40 -9.68 15.61
C LEU A 138 12.20 -10.98 15.82
N GLY A 139 11.89 -11.74 16.88
CA GLY A 139 12.53 -13.03 17.16
C GLY A 139 12.35 -14.05 16.03
N ILE A 140 11.29 -13.91 15.23
CA ILE A 140 11.04 -14.78 14.07
C ILE A 140 12.17 -14.75 13.03
N LEU A 141 12.90 -13.64 12.95
CA LEU A 141 13.98 -13.41 11.99
C LEU A 141 15.25 -14.17 12.37
N LYS A 142 15.41 -14.55 13.64
CA LYS A 142 16.53 -15.38 14.10
C LYS A 142 16.39 -16.83 13.64
N GLN A 143 15.20 -17.25 13.21
CA GLN A 143 14.95 -18.60 12.72
C GLN A 143 15.47 -18.74 11.28
N LYS A 144 16.48 -19.59 11.08
CA LYS A 144 17.14 -19.80 9.78
C LYS A 144 16.15 -20.08 8.63
N ASN A 145 15.06 -20.80 8.89
CA ASN A 145 14.07 -21.13 7.87
C ASN A 145 13.29 -19.89 7.39
N ASN A 146 12.98 -18.94 8.28
CA ASN A 146 12.28 -17.72 7.89
C ASN A 146 13.21 -16.75 7.15
N LEU A 147 14.48 -16.66 7.55
CA LEU A 147 15.46 -15.87 6.81
C LEU A 147 15.66 -16.41 5.39
N LYS A 148 15.80 -17.73 5.23
CA LYS A 148 15.85 -18.38 3.92
C LYS A 148 14.60 -18.10 3.09
N LEU A 149 13.43 -18.14 3.71
CA LEU A 149 12.16 -17.80 3.05
C LEU A 149 12.15 -16.35 2.56
N ILE A 150 12.52 -15.39 3.42
CA ILE A 150 12.58 -13.96 3.05
C ILE A 150 13.52 -13.77 1.86
N ILE A 151 14.75 -14.29 1.95
CA ILE A 151 15.75 -14.16 0.87
C ILE A 151 15.22 -14.78 -0.43
N PHE A 152 14.63 -15.98 -0.34
CA PHE A 152 14.05 -16.65 -1.50
C PHE A 152 12.94 -15.82 -2.15
N ILE A 153 12.01 -15.29 -1.35
CA ILE A 153 10.88 -14.49 -1.83
C ILE A 153 11.38 -13.21 -2.51
N VAL A 154 12.28 -12.47 -1.86
CA VAL A 154 12.84 -11.22 -2.41
C VAL A 154 13.55 -11.47 -3.74
N ILE A 155 14.39 -12.50 -3.82
CA ILE A 155 15.15 -12.81 -5.05
C ILE A 155 14.20 -13.21 -6.18
N ILE A 156 13.25 -14.10 -5.92
CA ILE A 156 12.39 -14.63 -6.98
C ILE A 156 11.37 -13.58 -7.46
N GLU A 157 10.85 -12.77 -6.54
CA GLU A 157 9.97 -11.65 -6.83
C GLU A 157 10.70 -10.60 -7.65
N TYR A 158 11.90 -10.18 -7.23
CA TYR A 158 12.71 -9.22 -7.98
C TYR A 158 13.06 -9.73 -9.37
N ALA A 159 13.48 -11.00 -9.51
CA ALA A 159 13.78 -11.60 -10.80
C ALA A 159 12.56 -11.56 -11.73
N PHE A 160 11.38 -11.93 -11.22
CA PHE A 160 10.14 -11.88 -11.99
C PHE A 160 9.79 -10.45 -12.39
N ALA A 161 9.73 -9.53 -11.43
CA ALA A 161 9.36 -8.14 -11.66
C ALA A 161 10.31 -7.47 -12.64
N TRP A 162 11.63 -7.63 -12.48
CA TRP A 162 12.64 -7.06 -13.37
C TRP A 162 12.51 -7.58 -14.81
N GLY A 163 12.35 -8.89 -14.98
CA GLY A 163 12.18 -9.51 -16.30
C GLY A 163 10.89 -9.06 -16.98
N PHE A 164 9.76 -9.17 -16.26
CA PHE A 164 8.44 -8.81 -16.77
C PHE A 164 8.34 -7.32 -17.10
N TYR A 165 8.77 -6.44 -16.18
CA TYR A 165 8.75 -5.00 -16.36
C TYR A 165 9.63 -4.57 -17.54
N SER A 166 10.84 -5.12 -17.67
CA SER A 166 11.73 -4.81 -18.79
C SER A 166 11.10 -5.14 -20.15
N LEU A 167 10.43 -6.30 -20.25
CA LEU A 167 9.76 -6.71 -21.49
C LEU A 167 8.56 -5.80 -21.78
N ASN A 168 7.73 -5.54 -20.77
CA ASN A 168 6.54 -4.72 -20.92
C ASN A 168 6.90 -3.30 -21.34
N LEU A 169 7.89 -2.69 -20.70
CA LEU A 169 8.36 -1.34 -21.04
C LEU A 169 8.95 -1.29 -22.46
N TYR A 170 9.70 -2.32 -22.89
CA TYR A 170 10.18 -2.43 -24.27
C TYR A 170 9.03 -2.45 -25.28
N TYR A 171 7.99 -3.27 -25.08
CA TYR A 171 6.87 -3.28 -26.02
C TYR A 171 6.02 -2.01 -25.98
N ILE A 172 5.86 -1.40 -24.80
CA ILE A 172 5.20 -0.10 -24.64
C ILE A 172 5.98 0.99 -25.38
N SER A 173 7.31 0.89 -25.47
CA SER A 173 8.14 1.88 -26.18
C SER A 173 7.77 2.07 -27.65
N PHE A 174 7.19 1.06 -28.30
CA PHE A 174 6.71 1.16 -29.69
C PHE A 174 5.31 1.77 -29.80
N ILE A 175 4.51 1.70 -28.74
CA ILE A 175 3.12 2.16 -28.73
C ILE A 175 3.06 3.60 -28.18
N PHE A 176 3.84 3.89 -27.15
CA PHE A 176 3.90 5.16 -26.44
C PHE A 176 5.35 5.59 -26.21
N PRO A 177 6.10 5.91 -27.29
CA PRO A 177 7.53 6.24 -27.20
C PRO A 177 7.82 7.42 -26.28
N ASP A 178 7.05 8.51 -26.40
CA ASP A 178 7.21 9.72 -25.58
C ASP A 178 6.98 9.43 -24.10
N TYR A 179 6.03 8.56 -23.76
CA TYR A 179 5.79 8.16 -22.37
C TYR A 179 7.01 7.41 -21.81
N VAL A 180 7.53 6.44 -22.56
CA VAL A 180 8.69 5.65 -22.12
C VAL A 180 9.95 6.51 -22.03
N GLU A 181 10.22 7.36 -23.02
CA GLU A 181 11.37 8.26 -23.00
C GLU A 181 11.32 9.21 -21.80
N ASN A 182 10.15 9.79 -21.50
CA ASN A 182 9.97 10.59 -20.28
C ASN A 182 10.18 9.74 -19.02
N HIS A 183 9.61 8.53 -18.96
CA HIS A 183 9.71 7.64 -17.81
C HIS A 183 11.14 7.18 -17.52
N ILE A 184 11.92 6.82 -18.54
CA ILE A 184 13.31 6.36 -18.39
C ILE A 184 14.30 7.50 -18.14
N ASN A 185 13.89 8.75 -18.32
CA ASN A 185 14.72 9.93 -18.01
C ASN A 185 14.17 10.70 -16.79
N GLU A 186 13.11 10.21 -16.16
CA GLU A 186 12.51 10.85 -14.99
C GLU A 186 13.37 10.60 -13.75
N SER A 187 13.71 11.68 -13.04
CA SER A 187 14.31 11.58 -11.72
C SER A 187 13.30 11.80 -10.61
N TYR A 188 13.24 10.85 -9.68
CA TYR A 188 12.36 10.90 -8.51
C TYR A 188 12.89 11.80 -7.38
N PHE A 189 14.15 12.23 -7.46
CA PHE A 189 14.77 13.13 -6.48
C PHE A 189 15.82 14.03 -7.12
N THR A 190 16.05 15.19 -6.51
CA THR A 190 16.94 16.24 -7.07
C THR A 190 18.23 16.45 -6.27
N ASN A 191 18.34 15.86 -5.08
CA ASN A 191 19.50 15.98 -4.20
C ASN A 191 19.51 14.87 -3.13
N VAL A 192 20.55 14.88 -2.30
CA VAL A 192 20.76 13.90 -1.21
C VAL A 192 19.63 13.92 -0.18
N ILE A 193 19.04 15.07 0.13
CA ILE A 193 17.91 15.16 1.06
C ILE A 193 16.71 14.42 0.46
N GLY A 194 16.40 14.69 -0.81
CA GLY A 194 15.37 13.96 -1.55
C GLY A 194 15.60 12.45 -1.54
N ILE A 195 16.84 12.00 -1.75
CA ILE A 195 17.20 10.57 -1.66
C ILE A 195 16.86 9.98 -0.29
N ILE A 196 17.27 10.65 0.80
CA ILE A 196 17.06 10.16 2.16
C ILE A 196 15.57 10.03 2.47
N PHE A 197 14.79 11.08 2.20
CA PHE A 197 13.35 11.09 2.48
C PHE A 197 12.61 10.08 1.58
N TRP A 198 12.96 9.98 0.30
CA TRP A 198 12.36 9.01 -0.61
C TRP A 198 12.66 7.58 -0.16
N SER A 199 13.93 7.29 0.16
CA SER A 199 14.35 5.98 0.66
C SER A 199 13.62 5.62 1.95
N PHE A 200 13.52 6.55 2.91
CA PHE A 200 12.78 6.31 4.14
C PHE A 200 11.30 6.04 3.88
N SER A 201 10.67 6.82 2.99
CA SER A 201 9.29 6.61 2.58
C SER A 201 9.09 5.23 1.95
N ALA A 202 9.87 4.90 0.92
CA ALA A 202 9.70 3.70 0.11
C ALA A 202 10.13 2.42 0.84
N ILE A 203 11.14 2.48 1.71
CA ILE A 203 11.70 1.28 2.36
C ILE A 203 11.05 1.03 3.73
N VAL A 204 10.61 2.07 4.43
CA VAL A 204 10.10 1.94 5.81
C VAL A 204 8.61 2.26 5.87
N CYS A 205 8.21 3.48 5.50
CA CYS A 205 6.84 3.94 5.71
C CYS A 205 5.82 3.17 4.87
N ALA A 206 6.05 3.06 3.56
CA ALA A 206 5.15 2.39 2.63
C ALA A 206 4.99 0.90 2.97
N PRO A 207 6.07 0.08 3.07
CA PRO A 207 5.93 -1.33 3.45
C PRO A 207 5.23 -1.54 4.79
N LEU A 208 5.52 -0.73 5.80
CA LEU A 208 4.88 -0.85 7.11
C LEU A 208 3.36 -0.65 7.02
N LEU A 209 2.94 0.42 6.34
CA LEU A 209 1.54 0.82 6.31
C LEU A 209 0.73 0.04 5.29
N GLU A 210 1.28 -0.20 4.11
CA GLU A 210 0.64 -0.99 3.07
C GLU A 210 0.42 -2.44 3.52
N GLU A 211 1.40 -3.07 4.18
CA GLU A 211 1.20 -4.43 4.71
C GLU A 211 0.22 -4.45 5.89
N LEU A 212 0.24 -3.44 6.77
CA LEU A 212 -0.73 -3.36 7.86
C LEU A 212 -2.16 -3.22 7.33
N ILE A 213 -2.37 -2.41 6.29
CA ILE A 213 -3.68 -2.23 5.67
C ILE A 213 -4.07 -3.48 4.88
N CYS A 214 -3.22 -3.91 3.94
CA CYS A 214 -3.57 -4.98 3.01
C CYS A 214 -3.64 -6.35 3.71
N ARG A 215 -2.65 -6.70 4.54
CA ARG A 215 -2.52 -8.03 5.16
C ARG A 215 -3.01 -8.05 6.59
N GLY A 216 -2.76 -6.98 7.35
CA GLY A 216 -3.29 -6.83 8.69
C GLY A 216 -4.81 -6.64 8.72
N ILE A 217 -5.37 -5.80 7.84
CA ILE A 217 -6.79 -5.43 7.92
C ILE A 217 -7.63 -6.09 6.83
N ILE A 218 -7.35 -5.78 5.56
CA ILE A 218 -8.18 -6.14 4.41
C ILE A 218 -8.23 -7.65 4.23
N LEU A 219 -7.07 -8.30 4.19
CA LEU A 219 -6.95 -9.75 4.05
C LEU A 219 -7.72 -10.48 5.15
N GLN A 220 -7.50 -10.13 6.42
CA GLN A 220 -8.15 -10.77 7.56
C GLN A 220 -9.67 -10.62 7.46
N LYS A 221 -10.15 -9.40 7.23
CA LYS A 221 -11.57 -9.09 7.19
C LYS A 221 -12.28 -9.76 6.01
N TRP A 222 -11.71 -9.70 4.82
CA TRP A 222 -12.33 -10.31 3.63
C TRP A 222 -12.18 -11.83 3.63
N ALA A 223 -11.12 -12.38 4.21
CA ALA A 223 -11.04 -13.82 4.43
C ALA A 223 -12.10 -14.34 5.40
N MET A 224 -12.40 -13.61 6.49
CA MET A 224 -13.52 -13.94 7.39
C MET A 224 -14.87 -13.89 6.68
N LYS A 225 -15.06 -12.93 5.76
CA LYS A 225 -16.35 -12.69 5.10
C LYS A 225 -16.61 -13.59 3.89
N TRP A 226 -15.59 -13.81 3.07
CA TRP A 226 -15.70 -14.44 1.75
C TRP A 226 -14.81 -15.68 1.58
N GLY A 227 -14.04 -16.03 2.61
CA GLY A 227 -13.10 -17.13 2.57
C GLY A 227 -11.66 -16.73 2.22
N ILE A 228 -10.71 -17.57 2.62
CA ILE A 228 -9.27 -17.27 2.55
C ILE A 228 -8.83 -17.02 1.11
N LYS A 229 -9.26 -17.83 0.15
CA LYS A 229 -8.92 -17.62 -1.27
C LYS A 229 -9.38 -16.26 -1.77
N ALA A 230 -10.64 -15.91 -1.51
CA ALA A 230 -11.20 -14.63 -1.92
C ALA A 230 -10.50 -13.46 -1.22
N GLY A 231 -10.19 -13.58 0.07
CA GLY A 231 -9.43 -12.58 0.82
C GLY A 231 -8.04 -12.32 0.25
N ILE A 232 -7.31 -13.38 -0.12
CA ILE A 232 -5.98 -13.27 -0.75
C ILE A 232 -6.08 -12.56 -2.10
N VAL A 233 -6.97 -13.01 -2.98
CA VAL A 233 -7.12 -12.43 -4.33
C VAL A 233 -7.54 -10.97 -4.26
N THR A 234 -8.54 -10.64 -3.44
CA THR A 234 -9.07 -9.27 -3.34
C THR A 234 -8.09 -8.31 -2.66
N SER A 235 -7.38 -8.74 -1.61
CA SER A 235 -6.32 -7.93 -0.98
C SER A 235 -5.16 -7.67 -1.95
N SER A 236 -4.71 -8.70 -2.68
CA SER A 236 -3.63 -8.59 -3.67
C SER A 236 -4.02 -7.72 -4.86
N LEU A 237 -5.27 -7.80 -5.30
CA LEU A 237 -5.79 -6.96 -6.39
C LEU A 237 -5.89 -5.50 -5.96
N LEU A 238 -6.34 -5.24 -4.74
CA LEU A 238 -6.39 -3.88 -4.20
C LEU A 238 -4.99 -3.28 -4.07
N PHE A 239 -4.03 -4.06 -3.59
CA PHE A 239 -2.62 -3.67 -3.54
C PHE A 239 -2.10 -3.29 -4.94
N ALA A 240 -2.35 -4.12 -5.95
CA ALA A 240 -1.88 -3.86 -7.31
C ALA A 240 -2.58 -2.66 -7.98
N LEU A 241 -3.90 -2.56 -7.88
CA LEU A 241 -4.68 -1.48 -8.49
C LEU A 241 -4.39 -0.12 -7.87
N TYR A 242 -4.04 -0.08 -6.58
CA TYR A 242 -3.69 1.17 -5.91
C TYR A 242 -2.53 1.90 -6.58
N HIS A 243 -1.59 1.16 -7.15
CA HIS A 243 -0.40 1.74 -7.77
C HIS A 243 -0.67 2.37 -9.13
N LEU A 244 -1.75 2.00 -9.84
CA LEU A 244 -2.15 2.56 -11.15
C LEU A 244 -1.01 2.63 -12.18
N ARG A 245 -0.18 1.58 -12.24
CA ARG A 245 1.02 1.50 -13.09
C ARG A 245 1.02 0.26 -13.98
N PHE A 246 1.90 0.24 -14.98
CA PHE A 246 2.06 -0.85 -15.94
C PHE A 246 2.61 -2.16 -15.32
N ASP A 247 3.16 -2.11 -14.11
CA ASP A 247 3.64 -3.25 -13.33
C ASP A 247 2.54 -3.90 -12.44
N ILE A 248 1.27 -3.72 -12.79
CA ILE A 248 0.13 -4.29 -12.04
C ILE A 248 0.23 -5.82 -11.87
N VAL A 249 0.76 -6.54 -12.85
CA VAL A 249 0.91 -8.01 -12.80
C VAL A 249 1.97 -8.42 -11.76
N PRO A 250 3.23 -7.91 -11.81
CA PRO A 250 4.19 -8.07 -10.72
C PRO A 250 3.63 -7.69 -9.35
N LEU A 251 2.93 -6.56 -9.23
CA LEU A 251 2.37 -6.11 -7.96
C LEU A 251 1.29 -7.06 -7.42
N PHE A 252 0.44 -7.64 -8.28
CA PHE A 252 -0.54 -8.64 -7.86
C PHE A 252 0.12 -9.94 -7.37
N ILE A 253 1.21 -10.35 -8.02
CA ILE A 253 1.97 -11.55 -7.65
C ILE A 253 2.70 -11.33 -6.32
N ALA A 254 3.38 -10.20 -6.14
CA ALA A 254 3.95 -9.76 -4.86
C ALA A 254 2.87 -9.71 -3.76
N GLY A 255 1.74 -9.07 -4.10
CA GLY A 255 0.42 -9.16 -3.50
C GLY A 255 0.16 -10.50 -2.80
N THR A 256 0.09 -11.51 -3.65
CA THR A 256 -0.27 -12.89 -3.31
C THR A 256 0.82 -13.58 -2.49
N LEU A 257 2.09 -13.38 -2.84
CA LEU A 257 3.24 -13.94 -2.13
C LEU A 257 3.27 -13.47 -0.67
N PHE A 258 3.10 -12.18 -0.42
CA PHE A 258 3.10 -11.63 0.94
C PHE A 258 1.92 -12.13 1.77
N CYS A 259 0.75 -12.33 1.17
CA CYS A 259 -0.36 -12.99 1.85
C CYS A 259 0.01 -14.43 2.27
N VAL A 260 0.54 -15.24 1.35
CA VAL A 260 0.92 -16.63 1.62
C VAL A 260 2.03 -16.71 2.67
N VAL A 261 3.04 -15.85 2.59
CA VAL A 261 4.12 -15.75 3.58
C VAL A 261 3.57 -15.36 4.95
N TYR A 262 2.58 -14.47 5.01
CA TYR A 262 1.93 -14.12 6.28
C TYR A 262 1.15 -15.30 6.87
N PHE A 263 0.41 -16.06 6.07
CA PHE A 263 -0.27 -17.29 6.52
C PHE A 263 0.74 -18.32 7.04
N LYS A 264 1.82 -18.54 6.30
CA LYS A 264 2.87 -19.51 6.65
C LYS A 264 3.54 -19.16 7.98
N THR A 265 3.93 -17.89 8.15
CA THR A 265 4.72 -17.45 9.30
C THR A 265 3.87 -17.00 10.49
N GLY A 266 2.62 -16.64 10.25
CA GLY A 266 1.76 -15.99 11.24
C GLY A 266 2.24 -14.60 11.63
N ASN A 267 3.25 -14.02 10.99
CA ASN A 267 3.90 -12.80 11.48
C ASN A 267 4.02 -11.74 10.38
N LEU A 268 3.41 -10.57 10.60
CA LEU A 268 3.35 -9.48 9.63
C LEU A 268 4.72 -8.82 9.38
N ILE A 269 5.69 -8.98 10.29
CA ILE A 269 7.04 -8.44 10.03
C ILE A 269 7.72 -9.12 8.85
N VAL A 270 7.38 -10.38 8.56
CA VAL A 270 8.00 -11.15 7.47
C VAL A 270 7.64 -10.57 6.10
N PRO A 271 6.36 -10.37 5.72
CA PRO A 271 6.03 -9.68 4.48
C PRO A 271 6.50 -8.21 4.47
N ILE A 272 6.45 -7.48 5.60
CA ILE A 272 7.01 -6.13 5.69
C ILE A 272 8.48 -6.12 5.26
N ILE A 273 9.29 -7.04 5.79
CA ILE A 273 10.72 -7.12 5.44
C ILE A 273 10.93 -7.56 3.99
N CYS A 274 10.13 -8.51 3.47
CA CYS A 274 10.21 -8.88 2.06
C CYS A 274 9.98 -7.65 1.17
N HIS A 275 8.92 -6.89 1.45
CA HIS A 275 8.56 -5.68 0.72
C HIS A 275 9.63 -4.59 0.90
N SER A 276 10.10 -4.32 2.13
CA SER A 276 11.18 -3.36 2.38
C SER A 276 12.47 -3.71 1.64
N LEU A 277 12.86 -4.99 1.59
CA LEU A 277 14.05 -5.44 0.87
C LEU A 277 13.89 -5.33 -0.64
N TYR A 278 12.73 -5.69 -1.18
CA TYR A 278 12.40 -5.46 -2.59
C TYR A 278 12.51 -3.97 -2.94
N ASN A 279 11.87 -3.10 -2.15
CA ASN A 279 11.93 -1.65 -2.34
C ASN A 279 13.34 -1.09 -2.16
N SER A 280 14.17 -1.70 -1.31
CA SER A 280 15.58 -1.32 -1.18
C SER A 280 16.35 -1.58 -2.47
N ILE A 281 16.17 -2.75 -3.11
CA ILE A 281 16.83 -3.09 -4.38
C ILE A 281 16.39 -2.13 -5.49
N VAL A 282 15.09 -1.84 -5.57
CA VAL A 282 14.54 -0.88 -6.55
C VAL A 282 15.10 0.53 -6.28
N THR A 283 15.11 0.98 -5.03
CA THR A 283 15.61 2.30 -4.64
C THR A 283 17.09 2.46 -4.96
N ILE A 284 17.93 1.43 -4.74
CA ILE A 284 19.34 1.45 -5.13
C ILE A 284 19.48 1.63 -6.64
N SER A 285 18.64 0.94 -7.43
CA SER A 285 18.64 1.08 -8.89
C SER A 285 18.24 2.51 -9.31
N MET A 286 17.25 3.10 -8.64
CA MET A 286 16.84 4.50 -8.87
C MET A 286 17.94 5.50 -8.50
N ILE A 287 18.69 5.26 -7.42
CA ILE A 287 19.82 6.12 -7.01
C ILE A 287 20.94 6.05 -8.04
N ALA A 288 21.29 4.86 -8.52
CA ALA A 288 22.28 4.70 -9.59
C ALA A 288 21.85 5.45 -10.86
N HIS A 289 20.57 5.34 -11.22
CA HIS A 289 20.01 6.03 -12.38
C HIS A 289 20.02 7.55 -12.24
N TYR A 290 19.67 8.09 -11.06
CA TYR A 290 19.78 9.52 -10.78
C TYR A 290 21.19 10.07 -11.02
N TYR A 291 22.22 9.35 -10.57
CA TYR A 291 23.61 9.78 -10.79
C TYR A 291 23.98 9.75 -12.29
N SER A 292 23.51 8.75 -13.04
CA SER A 292 23.69 8.68 -14.50
C SER A 292 23.04 9.88 -15.21
N ILE A 293 21.75 10.17 -14.96
CA ILE A 293 21.08 11.34 -15.57
C ILE A 293 21.73 12.65 -15.14
N SER A 294 22.15 12.77 -13.87
CA SER A 294 22.78 14.00 -13.37
C SER A 294 24.11 14.33 -14.06
N ASN A 295 24.75 13.32 -14.67
CA ASN A 295 25.95 13.51 -15.49
C ASN A 295 25.65 13.92 -16.94
N GLY A 296 24.38 14.19 -17.26
CA GLY A 296 23.94 14.62 -18.59
C GLY A 296 23.65 13.47 -19.56
N GLU A 297 23.57 12.22 -19.08
CA GLU A 297 23.17 11.08 -19.90
C GLU A 297 21.66 11.10 -20.13
N PHE A 298 21.24 11.62 -21.28
CA PHE A 298 19.88 11.48 -21.78
C PHE A 298 19.79 10.21 -22.64
N ILE A 299 18.79 9.37 -22.39
CA ILE A 299 18.56 8.13 -23.14
C ILE A 299 17.41 8.37 -24.12
N SER A 300 17.72 8.41 -25.42
CA SER A 300 16.66 8.48 -26.44
C SER A 300 15.90 7.15 -26.50
N ILE A 301 14.65 7.18 -26.97
CA ILE A 301 13.85 5.99 -27.15
C ILE A 301 14.52 4.96 -28.07
N ASN A 302 15.23 5.42 -29.10
CA ASN A 302 15.97 4.56 -30.03
C ASN A 302 17.15 3.88 -29.34
N ASP A 303 17.90 4.60 -28.50
CA ASP A 303 19.02 4.04 -27.73
C ASP A 303 18.53 3.04 -26.68
N TYR A 304 17.40 3.35 -26.03
CA TYR A 304 16.73 2.43 -25.12
C TYR A 304 16.33 1.13 -25.82
N GLN A 305 15.67 1.22 -26.98
CA GLN A 305 15.26 0.05 -27.76
C GLN A 305 16.48 -0.78 -28.21
N ALA A 306 17.50 -0.12 -28.77
CA ALA A 306 18.71 -0.78 -29.25
C ALA A 306 19.50 -1.48 -28.12
N SER A 307 19.56 -0.87 -26.93
CA SER A 307 20.22 -1.48 -25.76
C SER A 307 19.41 -2.64 -25.15
N MET A 308 18.08 -2.59 -25.25
CA MET A 308 17.19 -3.62 -24.69
C MET A 308 17.00 -4.83 -25.60
N GLU A 309 16.98 -4.65 -26.91
CA GLU A 309 16.76 -5.71 -27.91
C GLU A 309 17.63 -6.96 -27.71
N PRO A 310 18.98 -6.86 -27.55
CA PRO A 310 19.81 -8.06 -27.35
C PRO A 310 19.54 -8.76 -26.00
N LEU A 311 18.91 -8.09 -25.05
CA LEU A 311 18.63 -8.62 -23.71
C LEU A 311 17.25 -9.28 -23.58
N LEU A 312 16.33 -9.08 -24.54
CA LEU A 312 14.94 -9.53 -24.43
C LEU A 312 14.81 -11.02 -24.15
N GLY A 313 15.60 -11.86 -24.83
CA GLY A 313 15.61 -13.31 -24.61
C GLY A 313 15.97 -13.66 -23.17
N GLN A 314 16.99 -13.02 -22.60
CA GLN A 314 17.37 -13.20 -21.20
C GLN A 314 16.26 -12.74 -20.26
N LYS A 315 15.64 -11.58 -20.49
CA LYS A 315 14.54 -11.05 -19.67
C LYS A 315 13.35 -12.01 -19.67
N ALA A 316 12.99 -12.55 -20.84
CA ALA A 316 11.92 -13.52 -21.01
C ALA A 316 12.19 -14.82 -20.26
N ILE A 317 13.41 -15.35 -20.36
CA ILE A 317 13.81 -16.56 -19.63
C ILE A 317 13.76 -16.33 -18.12
N VAL A 318 14.32 -15.21 -17.63
CA VAL A 318 14.29 -14.86 -16.20
C VAL A 318 12.84 -14.72 -15.71
N ALA A 319 11.99 -14.00 -16.42
CA ALA A 319 10.58 -13.84 -16.07
C ALA A 319 9.82 -15.19 -16.08
N ALA A 320 10.01 -16.04 -17.09
CA ALA A 320 9.33 -17.31 -17.20
C ALA A 320 9.75 -18.30 -16.10
N ILE A 321 11.05 -18.43 -15.84
CA ILE A 321 11.57 -19.32 -14.79
C ILE A 321 11.12 -18.85 -13.42
N SER A 322 11.28 -17.56 -13.11
CA SER A 322 10.87 -17.01 -11.82
C SER A 322 9.35 -17.13 -11.61
N PHE A 323 8.54 -16.88 -12.64
CA PHE A 323 7.10 -17.10 -12.60
C PHE A 323 6.75 -18.56 -12.29
N ALA A 324 7.37 -19.52 -12.98
CA ALA A 324 7.13 -20.94 -12.73
C ALA A 324 7.49 -21.34 -11.30
N VAL A 325 8.63 -20.87 -10.78
CA VAL A 325 9.06 -21.10 -9.39
C VAL A 325 8.08 -20.48 -8.40
N ILE A 326 7.60 -19.26 -8.65
CA ILE A 326 6.58 -18.59 -7.83
C ILE A 326 5.28 -19.40 -7.84
N MET A 327 4.81 -19.87 -9.00
CA MET A 327 3.59 -20.67 -9.09
C MET A 327 3.72 -22.00 -8.33
N VAL A 328 4.87 -22.67 -8.41
CA VAL A 328 5.14 -23.89 -7.63
C VAL A 328 5.16 -23.57 -6.13
N PHE A 329 5.80 -22.47 -5.72
CA PHE A 329 5.81 -22.03 -4.33
C PHE A 329 4.39 -21.75 -3.83
N LEU A 330 3.60 -20.98 -4.59
CA LEU A 330 2.22 -20.66 -4.25
C LEU A 330 1.38 -21.93 -4.16
N TYR A 331 1.44 -22.81 -5.16
CA TYR A 331 0.70 -24.08 -5.15
C TYR A 331 0.98 -24.93 -3.90
N ARG A 332 2.25 -25.02 -3.48
CA ARG A 332 2.66 -25.82 -2.32
C ARG A 332 2.34 -25.18 -0.97
N ASN A 333 2.19 -23.86 -0.93
CA ASN A 333 2.05 -23.11 0.33
C ASN A 333 0.73 -22.37 0.46
N PHE A 334 -0.16 -22.45 -0.54
CA PHE A 334 -1.43 -21.76 -0.51
C PHE A 334 -2.26 -22.25 0.68
N PRO A 335 -2.77 -21.34 1.54
CA PRO A 335 -3.53 -21.75 2.71
C PRO A 335 -4.86 -22.40 2.32
N LYS A 336 -5.28 -23.38 3.12
CA LYS A 336 -6.58 -24.04 2.98
C LYS A 336 -7.68 -23.14 3.49
N GLN A 337 -8.91 -23.42 3.08
CA GLN A 337 -10.08 -22.61 3.41
C GLN A 337 -10.42 -22.63 4.92
N ASP A 338 -10.03 -23.68 5.62
CA ASP A 338 -10.22 -23.95 7.04
C ASP A 338 -9.02 -23.55 7.91
N ASP A 339 -7.95 -22.99 7.31
CA ASP A 339 -6.77 -22.53 8.06
C ASP A 339 -7.12 -21.38 9.02
N ILE A 340 -6.42 -21.32 10.16
CA ILE A 340 -6.57 -20.23 11.12
C ILE A 340 -5.92 -18.96 10.56
N LEU A 341 -6.70 -17.89 10.55
CA LEU A 341 -6.25 -16.56 10.16
C LEU A 341 -5.07 -16.04 11.01
N PRO A 342 -4.03 -15.43 10.40
CA PRO A 342 -2.81 -15.05 11.10
C PRO A 342 -3.02 -14.22 12.38
N TYR A 343 -3.94 -13.26 12.37
CA TYR A 343 -4.25 -12.44 13.55
C TYR A 343 -4.73 -13.29 14.75
N TYR A 344 -5.46 -14.36 14.49
CA TYR A 344 -6.00 -15.24 15.53
C TYR A 344 -5.02 -16.36 15.93
N ARG A 345 -4.01 -16.64 15.10
CA ARG A 345 -2.95 -17.61 15.40
C ARG A 345 -2.03 -17.15 16.53
N ASN A 346 -1.78 -15.84 16.64
CA ASN A 346 -0.88 -15.24 17.65
C ASN A 346 -1.59 -14.88 18.98
N ALA A 347 -2.68 -15.57 19.33
CA ALA A 347 -3.53 -15.18 20.45
C ALA A 347 -3.01 -15.56 21.86
N LYS A 348 -1.69 -15.70 22.06
CA LYS A 348 -1.10 -16.02 23.36
C LYS A 348 0.07 -15.10 23.70
#